data_AF-A0A1F8X029-F1
#
_entry.id   AF-A0A1F8X029-F1
#
_cell.length_a   1.000
_cell.length_b   1.000
_cell.length_c   1.000
_cell.angle_alpha   90.00
_cell.angle_beta   90.00
_cell.angle_gamma   90.00
#
_symmetry.space_group_name_H-M   'P 1'
#
loop_
_entity.id
_entity.type
_entity.pdbx_description
1 polymer ?
#
loop_
_entity_poly.entity_id
_entity_poly.type
_entity_poly.pdbx_seq_one_letter_code
_entity_poly.pdbx_strand_id
1 'polypeptide(L)'
;MNLKEHLKSGVIAGVVWGWLAYLTNAVTGVFPFEGSFAQDIVSFSFGGAVFGVATGASLALLGGLIPFRGIVARAVFASAFIWIVLRLAGDMLSMMEPHRYHLLTAETVQGLALAVALGAILGIMVRKAKVSAPVNA
;
A
#
# COMPACT_ATOMS: atom_id res chain seq x y z
N MET A 1 14.07 -14.51 -0.77
CA MET A 1 14.21 -13.13 -1.25
C MET A 1 14.89 -12.30 -0.19
N ASN A 2 15.92 -11.55 -0.57
CA ASN A 2 16.59 -10.59 0.31
C ASN A 2 15.77 -9.28 0.42
N LEU A 3 16.24 -8.34 1.24
CA LEU A 3 15.57 -7.03 1.43
C LEU A 3 15.46 -6.25 0.11
N LYS A 4 16.54 -6.19 -0.68
CA LYS A 4 16.60 -5.45 -1.95
C LYS A 4 15.51 -5.91 -2.93
N GLU A 5 15.27 -7.21 -3.01
CA GLU A 5 14.24 -7.78 -3.87
C GLU A 5 12.83 -7.42 -3.39
N HIS A 6 12.58 -7.44 -2.07
CA HIS A 6 11.29 -6.99 -1.53
C HIS A 6 11.08 -5.49 -1.75
N LEU A 7 12.11 -4.66 -1.65
CA LEU A 7 12.03 -3.23 -1.96
C LEU A 7 11.70 -3.01 -3.44
N LYS A 8 12.37 -3.72 -4.35
CA LYS A 8 12.09 -3.64 -5.79
C LYS A 8 10.66 -4.07 -6.10
N SER A 9 10.21 -5.20 -5.56
CA SER A 9 8.81 -5.63 -5.70
C SER A 9 7.84 -4.63 -5.07
N GLY A 10 8.21 -4.02 -3.94
CA GLY A 10 7.46 -2.96 -3.26
C GLY A 10 7.26 -1.73 -4.13
N VAL A 11 8.32 -1.22 -4.76
CA VAL A 11 8.23 -0.07 -5.69
C VAL A 11 7.27 -0.39 -6.83
N ILE A 12 7.47 -1.52 -7.51
CA ILE A 12 6.65 -1.87 -8.69
C ILE A 12 5.19 -2.10 -8.29
N ALA A 13 4.95 -2.87 -7.23
CA ALA A 13 3.60 -3.08 -6.69
C ALA A 13 2.94 -1.76 -6.27
N GLY A 14 3.73 -0.87 -5.65
CA GLY A 14 3.32 0.45 -5.22
C GLY A 14 2.90 1.36 -6.38
N VAL A 15 3.68 1.40 -7.47
CA VAL A 15 3.32 2.18 -8.67
C VAL A 15 2.04 1.65 -9.31
N VAL A 16 1.93 0.33 -9.50
CA VAL A 16 0.72 -0.31 -10.04
C VAL A 16 -0.49 -0.03 -9.15
N TRP A 17 -0.30 -0.11 -7.83
CA TRP A 17 -1.33 0.24 -6.86
C TRP A 17 -1.70 1.73 -6.89
N GLY A 18 -0.73 2.62 -7.09
CA GLY A 18 -0.97 4.06 -7.24
C GLY A 18 -1.91 4.35 -8.40
N TRP A 19 -1.74 3.67 -9.54
CA TRP A 19 -2.65 3.79 -10.68
C TRP A 19 -4.04 3.22 -10.35
N LEU A 20 -4.12 2.12 -9.62
CA LEU A 20 -5.39 1.58 -9.15
C LEU A 20 -6.11 2.55 -8.20
N ALA A 21 -5.38 3.20 -7.30
CA ALA A 21 -5.91 4.20 -6.39
C ALA A 21 -6.40 5.45 -7.15
N TYR A 22 -5.65 5.90 -8.16
CA TYR A 22 -6.09 6.97 -9.06
C TYR A 22 -7.40 6.62 -9.76
N LEU A 23 -7.49 5.44 -10.38
CA LEU A 23 -8.71 4.99 -11.08
C LEU A 23 -9.89 4.85 -10.11
N THR A 24 -9.65 4.31 -8.92
CA THR A 24 -10.68 4.17 -7.88
C THR A 24 -11.19 5.54 -7.44
N ASN A 25 -10.29 6.50 -7.25
CA ASN A 25 -10.66 7.86 -6.90
C ASN A 25 -11.45 8.54 -8.04
N ALA A 26 -11.04 8.35 -9.29
CA ALA A 26 -11.74 8.89 -10.46
C ALA A 26 -13.17 8.38 -10.61
N VAL A 27 -13.43 7.13 -10.20
CA VAL A 27 -14.77 6.54 -10.24
C VAL A 27 -15.62 6.92 -9.02
N THR A 28 -15.02 6.94 -7.84
CA THR A 28 -15.73 7.17 -6.58
C THR A 28 -15.97 8.64 -6.26
N GLY A 29 -15.11 9.53 -6.77
CA GLY A 29 -15.17 10.98 -6.48
C GLY A 29 -14.88 11.32 -5.01
N VAL A 30 -14.26 10.39 -4.26
CA VAL A 30 -14.03 10.56 -2.82
C VAL A 30 -13.03 11.68 -2.52
N PHE A 31 -12.00 11.86 -3.37
CA PHE A 31 -11.10 13.01 -3.33
C PHE A 31 -11.23 13.87 -4.59
N PRO A 32 -11.28 15.21 -4.47
CA PRO A 32 -11.19 16.09 -5.61
C PRO A 32 -9.78 16.00 -6.24
N PHE A 33 -9.72 15.95 -7.57
CA PHE A 33 -8.45 16.13 -8.27
C PHE A 33 -8.10 17.62 -8.28
N GLU A 34 -6.93 17.95 -7.74
CA GLU A 34 -6.42 19.33 -7.66
C GLU A 34 -5.48 19.69 -8.83
N GLY A 35 -5.07 18.69 -9.62
CA GLY A 35 -4.08 18.82 -10.68
C GLY A 35 -4.60 18.49 -12.08
N SER A 36 -3.67 18.55 -13.04
CA SER A 36 -3.89 17.95 -14.37
C SER A 36 -3.69 16.44 -14.31
N PHE A 37 -4.26 15.70 -15.26
CA PHE A 37 -4.07 14.24 -15.39
C PHE A 37 -2.61 13.80 -15.24
N ALA A 38 -1.68 14.50 -15.90
CA ALA A 38 -0.25 14.18 -15.84
C ALA A 38 0.36 14.40 -14.46
N GLN A 39 -0.08 15.41 -13.73
CA GLN A 39 0.37 15.69 -12.37
C GLN A 39 -0.20 14.67 -11.37
N ASP A 40 -1.47 14.31 -11.52
CA ASP A 40 -2.13 13.35 -10.64
C ASP A 40 -1.52 11.96 -10.82
N ILE A 41 -1.36 11.48 -12.06
CA ILE A 41 -0.78 10.15 -12.29
C ILE A 41 0.64 10.02 -11.75
N VAL A 42 1.45 11.09 -11.82
CA VAL A 42 2.80 11.14 -11.23
C VAL A 42 2.71 11.13 -9.71
N SER A 43 1.83 11.93 -9.12
CA SER A 43 1.65 12.00 -7.66
C SER A 43 1.20 10.66 -7.07
N PHE A 44 0.21 10.02 -7.71
CA PHE A 44 -0.26 8.69 -7.33
C PHE A 44 0.82 7.62 -7.52
N SER A 45 1.63 7.71 -8.59
CA SER A 45 2.75 6.79 -8.80
C SER A 45 3.80 6.93 -7.70
N PHE A 46 4.15 8.15 -7.32
CA PHE A 46 5.16 8.42 -6.29
C PHE A 46 4.66 8.03 -4.90
N GLY A 47 3.45 8.47 -4.51
CA GLY A 47 2.83 8.09 -3.24
C GLY A 47 2.65 6.57 -3.13
N GLY A 48 2.23 5.95 -4.24
CA GLY A 48 2.15 4.49 -4.34
C GLY A 48 3.49 3.80 -4.18
N ALA A 49 4.56 4.28 -4.83
CA ALA A 49 5.90 3.74 -4.67
C ALA A 49 6.39 3.82 -3.22
N VAL A 50 6.19 4.95 -2.54
CA VAL A 50 6.55 5.13 -1.12
C VAL A 50 5.79 4.12 -0.25
N PHE A 51 4.48 4.00 -0.42
CA PHE A 51 3.67 3.08 0.37
C PHE A 51 4.01 1.60 0.09
N GLY A 52 4.28 1.28 -1.18
CA GLY A 52 4.74 -0.03 -1.62
C GLY A 52 6.12 -0.39 -1.05
N VAL A 53 7.04 0.57 -0.97
CA VAL A 53 8.35 0.41 -0.31
C VAL A 53 8.18 0.14 1.18
N ALA A 54 7.39 0.94 1.88
CA ALA A 54 7.13 0.75 3.31
C ALA A 54 6.54 -0.64 3.58
N THR A 55 5.58 -1.08 2.75
CA THR A 55 4.97 -2.41 2.84
C THR A 55 5.95 -3.52 2.52
N GLY A 56 6.75 -3.38 1.45
CA GLY A 56 7.78 -4.33 1.04
C GLY A 56 8.88 -4.50 2.09
N ALA A 57 9.36 -3.40 2.67
CA ALA A 57 10.33 -3.40 3.75
C ALA A 57 9.76 -4.08 5.01
N SER A 58 8.53 -3.73 5.40
CA SER A 58 7.85 -4.33 6.55
C SER A 58 7.65 -5.84 6.36
N LEU A 59 7.28 -6.28 5.16
CA LEU A 59 7.17 -7.70 4.84
C LEU A 59 8.52 -8.42 4.88
N ALA A 60 9.61 -7.77 4.44
CA ALA A 60 10.95 -8.35 4.47
C ALA A 60 11.49 -8.51 5.90
N LEU A 61 11.25 -7.51 6.75
CA LEU A 61 11.79 -7.46 8.12
C LEU A 61 10.93 -8.22 9.12
N LEU A 62 9.60 -8.06 9.04
CA LEU A 62 8.65 -8.57 10.02
C LEU A 62 7.86 -9.77 9.51
N GLY A 63 7.98 -10.12 8.23
CA GLY A 63 7.19 -11.20 7.62
C GLY A 63 7.39 -12.58 8.26
N GLY A 64 8.47 -12.80 9.00
CA GLY A 64 8.67 -14.01 9.80
C GLY A 64 7.83 -14.06 11.08
N LEU A 65 7.49 -12.91 11.64
CA LEU A 65 6.73 -12.76 12.88
C LEU A 65 5.21 -12.76 12.65
N ILE A 66 4.78 -12.51 11.42
CA ILE A 66 3.36 -12.49 11.06
C ILE A 66 2.80 -13.93 11.07
N PRO A 67 1.77 -14.24 11.87
CA PRO A 67 1.29 -15.62 12.12
C PRO A 67 0.46 -16.21 10.98
N PHE A 68 0.63 -15.75 9.73
CA PHE A 68 -0.04 -16.31 8.56
C PHE A 68 0.89 -17.28 7.81
N ARG A 69 0.34 -18.35 7.23
CA ARG A 69 1.14 -19.31 6.45
C ARG A 69 1.46 -18.83 5.02
N GLY A 70 0.58 -18.03 4.42
CA GLY A 70 0.72 -17.58 3.04
C GLY A 70 1.42 -16.22 2.90
N ILE A 71 2.36 -16.10 1.96
CA ILE A 71 3.05 -14.83 1.68
C ILE A 71 2.08 -13.69 1.28
N VAL A 72 1.00 -14.03 0.58
CA VAL A 72 -0.05 -13.07 0.21
C VAL A 72 -0.77 -12.56 1.46
N ALA A 73 -1.20 -13.45 2.35
CA ALA A 73 -1.85 -13.07 3.60
C ALA A 73 -0.93 -12.22 4.50
N ARG A 74 0.36 -12.55 4.56
CA ARG A 74 1.36 -11.73 5.27
C ARG A 74 1.50 -10.33 4.68
N ALA A 75 1.55 -10.23 3.35
CA ALA A 75 1.66 -8.95 2.65
C ALA A 75 0.39 -8.08 2.83
N VAL A 76 -0.80 -8.70 2.75
CA VAL A 76 -2.09 -8.06 3.06
C VAL A 76 -2.09 -7.54 4.48
N PHE A 77 -1.70 -8.36 5.45
CA PHE A 77 -1.62 -7.94 6.84
C PHE A 77 -0.65 -6.79 7.04
N ALA A 78 0.57 -6.86 6.49
CA ALA A 78 1.55 -5.80 6.60
C ALA A 78 1.02 -4.47 6.05
N SER A 79 0.42 -4.50 4.85
CA SER A 79 -0.15 -3.30 4.21
C SER A 79 -1.32 -2.72 5.01
N ALA A 80 -2.27 -3.56 5.41
CA ALA A 80 -3.43 -3.14 6.20
C ALA A 80 -3.01 -2.61 7.58
N PHE A 81 -2.00 -3.20 8.21
CA PHE A 81 -1.47 -2.75 9.48
C PHE A 81 -0.84 -1.36 9.36
N ILE A 82 -0.01 -1.11 8.34
CA ILE A 82 0.55 0.22 8.10
C ILE A 82 -0.58 1.23 7.86
N TRP A 83 -1.59 0.88 7.08
CA TRP A 83 -2.75 1.74 6.88
C TRP A 83 -3.48 2.07 8.20
N ILE A 84 -3.72 1.09 9.06
CA ILE A 84 -4.33 1.31 10.38
C ILE A 84 -3.49 2.27 11.21
N VAL A 85 -2.16 2.11 11.24
CA VAL A 85 -1.26 3.01 11.97
C VAL A 85 -1.35 4.44 11.43
N LEU A 86 -1.34 4.62 10.10
CA LEU A 86 -1.49 5.94 9.47
C LEU A 86 -2.86 6.55 9.75
N ARG A 87 -3.91 5.73 9.73
CA ARG A 87 -5.28 6.17 10.03
C ARG A 87 -5.42 6.62 11.48
N LEU A 88 -4.82 5.91 12.43
CA LEU A 88 -4.78 6.30 13.85
C LEU A 88 -3.99 7.59 14.05
N ALA A 89 -2.88 7.77 13.35
CA ALA A 89 -2.16 9.04 13.36
C ALA A 89 -3.04 10.20 12.83
N GLY A 90 -3.82 9.95 11.78
CA GLY A 90 -4.82 10.90 11.27
C GLY A 90 -5.94 11.21 12.27
N ASP A 91 -6.46 10.20 12.99
CA ASP A 91 -7.41 10.39 14.11
C ASP A 91 -6.83 11.33 15.16
N MET A 92 -5.59 11.07 15.60
CA MET A 92 -4.94 11.91 16.61
C MET A 92 -4.79 13.36 16.14
N LEU A 93 -4.40 13.58 14.88
CA LEU A 93 -4.30 14.93 14.31
C LEU A 93 -5.66 15.64 14.25
N SER A 94 -6.75 14.92 13.93
CA SER A 94 -8.10 15.47 13.94
C SER A 94 -8.60 15.86 15.33
N MET A 95 -8.17 15.14 16.38
CA MET A 95 -8.53 15.50 17.75
C MET A 95 -7.77 16.74 18.23
N MET A 96 -6.53 16.93 17.75
CA MET A 96 -5.70 18.08 18.11
C MET A 96 -6.09 19.35 17.34
N GLU A 97 -6.41 19.23 16.06
CA GLU A 97 -6.79 20.34 15.18
C GLU A 97 -8.08 20.02 14.40
N PRO A 98 -9.25 20.01 15.07
CA PRO A 98 -10.52 19.55 14.49
C PRO A 98 -11.06 20.44 13.38
N HIS A 99 -10.59 21.68 13.27
CA HIS A 99 -10.98 22.61 12.20
C HIS A 99 -10.19 22.42 10.90
N ARG A 100 -9.10 21.64 10.94
CA ARG A 100 -8.19 21.46 9.81
C ARG A 100 -8.21 20.04 9.27
N TYR A 101 -8.34 19.06 10.17
CA TYR A 101 -8.37 17.65 9.79
C TYR A 101 -9.75 17.08 10.07
N HIS A 102 -10.45 16.72 9.01
CA HIS A 102 -11.74 16.04 9.07
C HIS A 102 -11.58 14.63 8.54
N LEU A 103 -12.19 13.67 9.22
CA LEU A 103 -12.09 12.28 8.86
C LEU A 103 -13.42 11.81 8.30
N LEU A 104 -13.40 11.48 7.02
CA LEU A 104 -14.56 10.96 6.32
C LEU A 104 -14.53 9.44 6.36
N THR A 105 -15.67 8.85 6.76
CA THR A 105 -15.82 7.39 6.84
C THR A 105 -15.61 6.73 5.48
N ALA A 106 -16.06 7.37 4.39
CA ALA A 106 -15.89 6.87 3.03
C ALA A 106 -14.40 6.75 2.65
N GLU A 107 -13.60 7.78 2.93
CA GLU A 107 -12.14 7.78 2.70
C GLU A 107 -11.45 6.68 3.50
N THR A 108 -11.88 6.46 4.74
CA THR A 108 -11.32 5.44 5.63
C THR A 108 -11.54 4.03 5.06
N VAL A 109 -12.77 3.74 4.61
CA VAL A 109 -13.12 2.44 4.04
C VAL A 109 -12.41 2.21 2.71
N GLN A 110 -12.39 3.22 1.83
CA GLN A 110 -11.67 3.15 0.55
C GLN A 110 -10.17 2.93 0.77
N GLY A 111 -9.55 3.66 1.69
CA GLY A 111 -8.14 3.50 1.99
C GLY A 111 -7.79 2.12 2.55
N LEU A 112 -8.65 1.54 3.40
CA LEU A 112 -8.46 0.18 3.88
C LEU A 112 -8.58 -0.86 2.75
N ALA A 113 -9.59 -0.72 1.89
CA ALA A 113 -9.76 -1.60 0.74
C ALA A 113 -8.56 -1.54 -0.21
N LEU A 114 -8.06 -0.33 -0.49
CA LEU A 114 -6.86 -0.11 -1.28
C LEU A 114 -5.62 -0.69 -0.58
N ALA A 115 -5.46 -0.53 0.73
CA ALA A 115 -4.34 -1.13 1.46
C ALA A 115 -4.34 -2.66 1.34
N VAL A 116 -5.50 -3.31 1.44
CA VAL A 116 -5.65 -4.75 1.19
C VAL A 116 -5.23 -5.09 -0.25
N ALA A 117 -5.65 -4.29 -1.23
CA ALA A 117 -5.28 -4.49 -2.64
C ALA A 117 -3.75 -4.39 -2.86
N LEU A 118 -3.07 -3.40 -2.28
CA LEU A 118 -1.60 -3.29 -2.35
C LEU A 118 -0.92 -4.55 -1.82
N GLY A 119 -1.33 -5.00 -0.63
CA GLY A 119 -0.77 -6.20 -0.02
C GLY A 119 -1.00 -7.45 -0.87
N ALA A 120 -2.16 -7.55 -1.52
CA ALA A 120 -2.45 -8.64 -2.46
C ALA A 120 -1.53 -8.56 -3.70
N ILE A 121 -1.39 -7.39 -4.33
CA ILE A 121 -0.51 -7.17 -5.49
C ILE A 121 0.92 -7.55 -5.14
N LEU A 122 1.47 -6.98 -4.06
CA LEU A 122 2.83 -7.27 -3.59
C LEU A 122 3.00 -8.76 -3.27
N GLY A 123 2.06 -9.35 -2.53
CA GLY A 123 2.10 -10.75 -2.15
C GLY A 123 2.13 -11.70 -3.34
N ILE A 124 1.35 -11.40 -4.38
CA ILE A 124 1.35 -12.15 -5.65
C ILE A 124 2.70 -12.02 -6.36
N MET A 125 3.24 -10.80 -6.45
CA MET A 125 4.54 -10.56 -7.08
C MET A 125 5.68 -11.30 -6.37
N VAL A 126 5.73 -11.23 -5.04
CA VAL A 126 6.73 -11.94 -4.23
C VAL A 126 6.55 -13.46 -4.35
N ARG A 127 5.30 -13.95 -4.37
CA ARG A 127 5.03 -15.38 -4.57
C ARG A 127 5.56 -15.84 -5.92
N LYS A 128 5.27 -15.11 -7.00
CA LYS A 128 5.76 -15.44 -8.35
C LYS A 128 7.28 -15.43 -8.41
N ALA A 129 7.92 -14.41 -7.84
CA ALA A 129 9.39 -14.33 -7.79
C ALA A 129 10.03 -15.51 -7.05
N LYS A 130 9.43 -16.00 -5.96
CA LYS A 130 9.91 -17.20 -5.26
C LYS A 130 9.75 -18.49 -6.06
N VAL A 131 8.67 -18.61 -6.84
CA VAL A 131 8.41 -19.80 -7.67
C VAL A 131 9.32 -19.84 -8.89
N SER A 132 9.71 -18.68 -9.43
CA SER A 132 10.58 -18.57 -10.61
C SER A 132 12.08 -18.68 -10.31
N ALA A 133 12.49 -18.77 -9.04
CA ALA A 133 13.90 -18.98 -8.69
C ALA A 133 14.27 -20.45 -8.95
N PRO A 134 15.25 -20.75 -9.84
CA PRO A 134 15.66 -22.13 -10.12
C PRO A 134 16.20 -22.80 -8.85
N VAL A 135 15.91 -24.10 -8.72
CA VAL A 135 16.23 -24.97 -7.55
C VAL A 135 17.73 -25.21 -7.33
N ASN A 136 18.61 -24.61 -8.13
CA ASN A 136 20.04 -24.85 -8.04
C ASN A 136 20.77 -23.62 -7.50
N ALA A 137 20.93 -23.58 -6.18
CA ALA A 137 22.01 -22.91 -5.49
C ALA A 137 22.77 -23.95 -4.67
#